data_AF-C6TEI1-F1
#
_entry.id   AF-C6TEI1-F1
#
_cell.length_a   1.000
_cell.length_b   1.000
_cell.length_c   1.000
_cell.angle_alpha   90.00
_cell.angle_beta   90.00
_cell.angle_gamma   90.00
#
_symmetry.space_group_name_H-M   'P 1'
#
loop_
_entity.id
_entity.type
_entity.pdbx_description
1 polymer ?
#
loop_
_entity_poly.entity_id
_entity_poly.type
_entity_poly.pdbx_seq_one_letter_code
_entity_poly.pdbx_strand_id
1 'polypeptide(L)'
;MQVLPKNNIVDAVTVEVINKVRTTIVMDKNDPNVATAVAELRETSNSWVAKYRREKALLGRVSFRDMYSALNAVSGHYISFGPTAPIPAKRRARILEEVDTAEKALLRGR
;
A
#
# COMPACT_ATOMS: atom_id res chain seq x y z
N MET A 1 -5.35 18.19 6.79
CA MET A 1 -4.08 17.44 6.66
C MET A 1 -3.47 17.34 8.06
N GLN A 2 -3.56 16.18 8.72
CA GLN A 2 -2.97 16.01 10.05
C GLN A 2 -1.44 15.93 9.92
N VAL A 3 -0.75 16.69 10.76
CA VAL A 3 0.71 16.81 10.76
C VAL A 3 1.30 15.55 11.40
N LEU A 4 2.15 14.83 10.66
CA LEU A 4 2.89 13.68 11.17
C LEU A 4 3.81 14.11 12.33
N PRO A 5 3.92 13.33 13.42
CA PRO A 5 4.91 13.60 14.46
C PRO A 5 6.32 13.63 13.85
N LYS A 6 7.09 14.68 14.17
CA LYS A 6 8.33 15.12 13.50
C LYS A 6 9.53 14.13 13.48
N ASN A 7 9.36 12.85 13.81
CA ASN A 7 10.48 11.97 14.12
C ASN A 7 10.44 10.57 13.47
N ASN A 8 10.01 10.44 12.22
CA ASN A 8 10.30 9.20 11.48
C ASN A 8 10.21 9.36 9.95
N ILE A 9 11.34 9.30 9.25
CA ILE A 9 11.40 9.19 7.78
C ILE A 9 10.63 7.94 7.29
N VAL A 10 10.45 6.94 8.16
CA VAL A 10 9.63 5.74 7.93
C VAL A 10 8.17 6.08 7.64
N ASP A 11 7.65 7.12 8.27
CA ASP A 11 6.21 7.41 8.24
C ASP A 11 5.82 8.10 6.93
N ALA A 12 6.68 8.98 6.40
CA ALA A 12 6.43 9.68 5.14
C ALA A 12 6.36 8.72 3.94
N VAL A 13 7.31 7.77 3.85
CA VAL A 13 7.35 6.79 2.73
C VAL A 13 6.15 5.83 2.82
N THR A 14 5.74 5.45 4.02
CA THR A 14 4.58 4.56 4.21
C THR A 14 3.28 5.26 3.80
N VAL A 15 3.11 6.55 4.12
CA VAL A 15 1.97 7.36 3.65
C VAL A 15 1.93 7.46 2.12
N GLU A 16 3.08 7.64 1.47
CA GLU A 16 3.16 7.64 0.00
C GLU A 16 2.63 6.33 -0.61
N VAL A 17 3.06 5.19 -0.06
CA VAL A 17 2.61 3.86 -0.51
C VAL A 17 1.11 3.67 -0.27
N ILE A 18 0.59 4.10 0.90
CA ILE A 18 -0.85 4.07 1.21
C ILE A 18 -1.64 4.82 0.14
N ASN A 19 -1.20 6.02 -0.21
CA ASN A 19 -1.87 6.84 -1.21
C ASN A 19 -1.83 6.18 -2.59
N LYS A 20 -0.68 5.63 -3.00
CA LYS A 20 -0.55 4.93 -4.28
C LYS A 20 -1.48 3.70 -4.34
N VAL A 21 -1.61 2.93 -3.26
CA VAL A 21 -2.58 1.82 -3.19
C VAL A 21 -4.00 2.35 -3.39
N ARG A 22 -4.42 3.37 -2.63
CA ARG A 22 -5.77 3.94 -2.69
C ARG A 22 -6.14 4.44 -4.08
N THR A 23 -5.22 5.12 -4.77
CA THR A 23 -5.48 5.68 -6.09
C THR A 23 -5.50 4.63 -7.17
N THR A 24 -4.58 3.65 -7.15
CA THR A 24 -4.43 2.68 -8.24
C THR A 24 -5.55 1.63 -8.25
N ILE A 25 -5.93 1.08 -7.08
CA ILE A 25 -6.86 -0.06 -7.05
C ILE A 25 -8.33 0.30 -7.35
N VAL A 26 -8.63 1.60 -7.44
CA VAL A 26 -9.97 2.13 -7.73
C VAL A 26 -10.09 2.69 -9.15
N MET A 27 -9.01 2.68 -9.94
CA MET A 27 -9.04 3.16 -11.33
C MET A 27 -10.00 2.34 -12.18
N ASP A 28 -10.61 3.00 -13.16
CA ASP A 28 -11.41 2.31 -14.17
C ASP A 28 -10.51 1.43 -15.03
N LYS A 29 -10.97 0.21 -15.34
CA LYS A 29 -10.20 -0.75 -16.14
C LYS A 29 -9.93 -0.28 -17.58
N ASN A 30 -10.73 0.67 -18.07
CA ASN A 30 -10.58 1.26 -19.40
C ASN A 30 -9.78 2.58 -19.36
N ASP A 31 -9.35 3.03 -18.17
CA ASP A 31 -8.44 4.17 -18.07
C ASP A 31 -7.09 3.80 -18.71
N PRO A 32 -6.61 4.56 -19.71
CA PRO A 32 -5.34 4.26 -20.38
C PRO A 32 -4.13 4.28 -19.43
N ASN A 33 -4.25 4.92 -18.27
CA ASN A 33 -3.18 5.05 -17.29
C ASN A 33 -3.13 3.89 -16.28
N VAL A 34 -4.10 2.97 -16.27
CA VAL A 34 -4.18 1.93 -15.23
C VAL A 34 -2.94 1.04 -15.22
N ALA A 35 -2.41 0.69 -16.40
CA ALA A 35 -1.21 -0.13 -16.51
C ALA A 35 0.02 0.59 -15.94
N THR A 36 0.18 1.88 -16.23
CA THR A 36 1.24 2.73 -15.68
C THR A 36 1.12 2.86 -14.17
N ALA A 37 -0.09 3.14 -13.66
CA ALA A 37 -0.33 3.28 -12.23
C ALA A 37 -0.06 1.98 -11.45
N VAL A 38 -0.33 0.81 -12.05
CA VAL A 38 0.01 -0.49 -11.47
C VAL A 38 1.51 -0.76 -11.51
N ALA A 39 2.21 -0.38 -12.58
CA ALA A 39 3.66 -0.48 -12.67
C ALA A 39 4.35 0.38 -11.60
N GLU A 40 3.94 1.64 -11.46
CA GLU A 40 4.43 2.54 -10.41
C GLU A 40 4.12 2.01 -9.01
N LEU A 41 2.90 1.52 -8.77
CA LEU A 41 2.55 0.90 -7.49
C LEU A 41 3.47 -0.28 -7.18
N ARG A 42 3.75 -1.14 -8.16
CA ARG A 42 4.67 -2.29 -7.99
C ARG A 42 6.08 -1.82 -7.63
N GLU A 43 6.60 -0.79 -8.29
CA GLU A 43 7.93 -0.24 -8.00
C GLU A 43 8.02 0.36 -6.59
N THR A 44 7.06 1.22 -6.23
CA THR A 44 6.97 1.82 -4.89
C THR A 44 6.83 0.74 -3.82
N SER A 45 6.00 -0.28 -4.07
CA SER A 45 5.81 -1.42 -3.15
C SER A 45 7.08 -2.23 -2.94
N ASN A 46 7.80 -2.54 -4.02
CA ASN A 46 9.06 -3.28 -3.96
C ASN A 46 10.12 -2.51 -3.18
N SER A 47 10.21 -1.20 -3.42
CA SER A 47 11.13 -0.32 -2.71
C SER A 47 10.81 -0.23 -1.21
N TRP A 48 9.53 -0.08 -0.86
CA TRP A 48 9.06 -0.08 0.53
C TRP A 48 9.35 -1.42 1.24
N VAL A 49 9.01 -2.55 0.61
CA VAL A 49 9.29 -3.89 1.15
C VAL A 49 10.79 -4.12 1.31
N ALA A 50 11.61 -3.79 0.31
CA ALA A 50 13.06 -3.96 0.37
C ALA A 50 13.68 -3.16 1.51
N LYS A 51 13.19 -1.93 1.72
CA LYS A 51 13.65 -1.03 2.78
C LYS A 51 13.27 -1.52 4.18
N TYR A 52 12.04 -1.97 4.39
CA TYR A 52 11.52 -2.20 5.74
C TYR A 52 11.46 -3.67 6.18
N ARG A 53 11.46 -4.65 5.27
CA ARG A 53 11.31 -6.08 5.64
C ARG A 53 12.40 -6.64 6.56
N ARG A 54 13.59 -6.03 6.56
CA ARG A 54 14.73 -6.46 7.38
C ARG A 54 14.83 -5.70 8.70
N GLU A 55 14.02 -4.66 8.88
CA GLU A 55 14.02 -3.81 10.06
C GLU A 55 13.24 -4.49 11.20
N LYS A 56 13.94 -5.23 12.06
CA LYS A 56 13.32 -6.02 13.14
C LYS A 56 12.39 -5.20 14.03
N ALA A 57 12.71 -3.93 14.28
CA ALA A 57 11.90 -3.01 15.08
C ALA A 57 10.53 -2.67 14.44
N LEU A 58 10.38 -2.86 13.12
CA LEU A 58 9.14 -2.60 12.39
C LEU A 58 8.25 -3.84 12.28
N LEU A 59 8.79 -5.07 12.39
CA LEU A 59 8.02 -6.31 12.23
C LEU A 59 6.86 -6.43 13.24
N GLY A 60 7.01 -5.83 14.42
CA GLY A 60 5.97 -5.79 15.45
C GLY A 60 4.91 -4.69 15.27
N ARG A 61 5.15 -3.74 14.36
CA ARG A 61 4.26 -2.59 14.14
C ARG A 61 3.02 -2.99 13.34
N VAL A 62 1.87 -2.56 13.81
CA VAL A 62 0.57 -2.76 13.17
C VAL A 62 0.57 -2.13 11.77
N SER A 63 1.05 -0.88 11.66
CA SER A 63 1.16 -0.20 10.36
C SER A 63 1.97 -0.98 9.33
N PHE A 64 3.11 -1.56 9.75
CA PHE A 64 3.94 -2.37 8.87
C PHE A 64 3.25 -3.66 8.44
N ARG A 65 2.67 -4.42 9.39
CA ARG A 65 2.03 -5.70 9.08
C ARG A 65 0.82 -5.53 8.15
N ASP A 66 -0.02 -4.55 8.42
CA ASP A 66 -1.22 -4.29 7.64
C ASP A 66 -0.87 -3.82 6.23
N MET A 67 0.12 -2.92 6.09
CA MET A 67 0.65 -2.56 4.77
C MET A 67 1.26 -3.73 4.03
N TYR A 68 2.05 -4.58 4.69
CA TYR A 68 2.65 -5.74 4.05
C TYR A 68 1.59 -6.73 3.56
N SER A 69 0.52 -6.94 4.33
CA SER A 69 -0.65 -7.74 3.92
C SER A 69 -1.32 -7.15 2.67
N ALA A 70 -1.66 -5.86 2.71
CA ALA A 70 -2.33 -5.17 1.61
C ALA A 70 -1.49 -5.24 0.31
N LEU A 71 -0.17 -5.00 0.40
CA LEU A 71 0.74 -5.07 -0.74
C LEU A 71 0.83 -6.48 -1.34
N ASN A 72 0.85 -7.52 -0.51
CA ASN A 72 0.84 -8.90 -1.01
C ASN A 72 -0.48 -9.25 -1.71
N ALA A 73 -1.62 -8.79 -1.18
CA ALA A 73 -2.93 -9.01 -1.79
C ALA A 73 -3.03 -8.34 -3.17
N VAL A 74 -2.52 -7.10 -3.29
CA VAL A 74 -2.49 -6.34 -4.55
C VAL A 74 -1.52 -6.97 -5.55
N SER A 75 -0.28 -7.24 -5.11
CA SER A 75 0.76 -7.84 -5.95
C SER A 75 0.34 -9.20 -6.49
N GLY A 76 -0.20 -10.07 -5.62
CA GLY A 76 -0.70 -11.38 -6.02
C GLY A 76 -1.79 -11.29 -7.09
N HIS A 77 -2.72 -10.34 -6.96
CA HIS A 77 -3.76 -10.13 -7.97
C HIS A 77 -3.18 -9.73 -9.33
N TYR A 78 -2.36 -8.68 -9.38
CA TYR A 78 -1.84 -8.19 -10.66
C TYR A 78 -0.82 -9.14 -11.32
N ILE A 79 -0.11 -9.96 -10.53
CA ILE A 79 0.73 -11.05 -11.06
C ILE A 79 -0.15 -12.13 -11.71
N SER A 80 -1.27 -12.50 -11.10
CA SER A 80 -2.13 -13.57 -11.60
C SER A 80 -3.01 -13.16 -12.79
N PHE A 81 -3.50 -11.91 -12.80
CA PHE A 81 -4.55 -11.48 -13.73
C PHE A 81 -4.12 -10.37 -14.69
N GLY A 82 -2.94 -9.79 -14.52
CA GLY A 82 -2.44 -8.69 -15.35
C GLY A 82 -2.83 -7.31 -14.85
N PRO A 83 -2.14 -6.24 -15.31
CA PRO A 83 -2.18 -4.91 -14.69
C PRO A 83 -3.49 -4.13 -14.92
N THR A 84 -4.32 -4.52 -15.88
CA THR A 84 -5.62 -3.88 -16.15
C THR A 84 -6.78 -4.63 -15.50
N ALA A 85 -6.52 -5.79 -14.87
CA ALA A 85 -7.57 -6.60 -14.27
C ALA A 85 -8.11 -5.95 -12.99
N PRO A 86 -9.42 -5.62 -12.92
CA PRO A 86 -9.98 -4.99 -11.74
C PRO A 86 -9.93 -5.93 -10.54
N ILE A 87 -9.52 -5.41 -9.38
CA ILE A 87 -9.57 -6.17 -8.13
C ILE A 87 -11.05 -6.42 -7.76
N PRO A 88 -11.45 -7.66 -7.43
CA PRO A 88 -12.82 -7.97 -7.03
C PRO A 88 -13.30 -7.09 -5.88
N ALA A 89 -14.54 -6.59 -5.96
CA ALA A 89 -15.05 -5.55 -5.05
C ALA A 89 -14.85 -5.86 -3.56
N LYS A 90 -15.15 -7.09 -3.12
CA LYS A 90 -14.94 -7.52 -1.73
C LYS A 90 -13.47 -7.55 -1.31
N ARG A 91 -12.57 -7.91 -2.22
CA ARG A 91 -11.11 -7.87 -1.97
C ARG A 91 -10.61 -6.42 -1.92
N ARG A 92 -11.07 -5.58 -2.85
CA ARG A 92 -10.74 -4.15 -2.89
C ARG A 92 -11.18 -3.43 -1.61
N ALA A 93 -12.41 -3.65 -1.14
CA ALA A 93 -12.91 -3.08 0.10
C ALA A 93 -12.02 -3.44 1.31
N ARG A 94 -11.62 -4.71 1.41
CA ARG A 94 -10.71 -5.18 2.47
C ARG A 94 -9.33 -4.53 2.38
N ILE A 95 -8.74 -4.44 1.19
CA ILE A 95 -7.45 -3.75 1.01
C ILE A 95 -7.57 -2.28 1.46
N LEU A 96 -8.66 -1.59 1.11
CA LEU A 96 -8.90 -0.20 1.52
C LEU A 96 -9.04 -0.06 3.05
N GLU A 97 -9.68 -1.02 3.71
CA GLU A 97 -9.79 -1.09 5.17
C GLU A 97 -8.43 -1.36 5.84
N GLU A 98 -7.63 -2.27 5.29
CA GLU A 98 -6.27 -2.58 5.77
C GLU A 98 -5.36 -1.35 5.69
N VAL A 99 -5.35 -0.63 4.56
CA VAL A 99 -4.51 0.58 4.43
C VAL A 99 -5.00 1.74 5.31
N ASP A 100 -6.31 1.86 5.55
CA ASP A 100 -6.87 2.85 6.49
C ASP A 100 -6.49 2.54 7.94
N THR A 101 -6.54 1.27 8.33
CA THR A 101 -6.11 0.81 9.65
C THR A 101 -4.60 1.03 9.82
N ALA A 102 -3.82 0.73 8.78
CA ALA A 102 -2.38 0.96 8.77
C ALA A 102 -2.03 2.44 8.93
N GLU A 103 -2.71 3.34 8.22
CA GLU A 103 -2.51 4.78 8.34
C GLU A 103 -2.83 5.27 9.76
N LYS A 104 -3.97 4.86 10.32
CA LYS A 104 -4.35 5.22 11.70
C LYS A 104 -3.38 4.65 12.74
N ALA A 105 -2.76 3.51 12.49
CA ALA A 105 -1.72 2.96 13.34
C ALA A 105 -0.42 3.77 13.22
N LEU A 106 -0.01 4.09 11.99
CA LEU A 106 1.17 4.87 11.66
C LEU A 106 1.13 6.25 12.33
N LEU A 107 0.00 6.96 12.24
CA LEU A 107 -0.21 8.27 12.87
C LEU A 107 -0.06 8.23 14.41
N ARG A 108 -0.18 7.05 15.01
CA ARG A 108 0.00 6.81 16.45
C ARG A 108 1.38 6.20 16.77
N GLY A 109 2.27 6.08 15.80
CA GLY A 109 3.58 5.45 15.95
C GLY A 109 3.53 3.93 16.16
N ARG A 110 2.46 3.27 15.71
CA ARG A 110 2.18 1.84 15.95
C ARG A 110 2.26 0.98 14.71
#